data_AF-A0A9P1N6A9-F1
#
_entry.id   AF-A0A9P1N6A9-F1
#
_cell.length_a   1.000
_cell.length_b   1.000
_cell.length_c   1.000
_cell.angle_alpha   90.00
_cell.angle_beta   90.00
_cell.angle_gamma   90.00
#
_symmetry.space_group_name_H-M   'P 1'
#
loop_
_entity.id
_entity.type
_entity.pdbx_description
1 polymer ?
#
loop_
_entity_poly.entity_id
_entity_poly.type
_entity_poly.pdbx_seq_one_letter_code
_entity_poly.pdbx_strand_id
1 'polypeptide(L)'
;MCVSRPTKILRNRTDANSLLITDQPLSATRISHNTLTVRETEITQELRKDANSKHMSYVFQKQVHVWILPLSLSQSKFGGRKKPSSACTIITVQIAHDFLKYNFAVPFKQTNYSQALPSTVMEVMINAIIDGNDTHGKAMNARRNGFVGELAKENLTSDLVIDPPYLMCNVLLKKPFRDTFTVPEAIRVHRPEMHEIDYKCFVGPFIPNLIRALMSGIESDYLSNLNRLVFGVLAFERAMSYIYDRPTDTICLIDTHMHFQGQVGSVIASSALDDLEDFLITTTKCVFQEVFKNRNFHGQFEITCLMVSEIYNKTHRGAIFKCGKDAPPEISKSKMTASLKSRMMKVSVENGNEEDSGYEST
;
A
#
# COMPACT_ATOMS: atom_id res chain seq x y z
N MET A 1 -38.19 -48.32 34.53
CA MET A 1 -37.70 -49.21 33.45
C MET A 1 -36.22 -48.91 33.22
N CYS A 2 -35.37 -49.95 33.29
CA CYS A 2 -33.92 -50.06 32.97
C CYS A 2 -32.99 -48.96 33.53
N VAL A 3 -32.14 -49.12 34.54
CA VAL A 3 -31.19 -50.19 34.96
C VAL A 3 -30.19 -50.61 33.86
N SER A 4 -28.97 -50.05 33.89
CA SER A 4 -27.70 -50.78 34.12
C SER A 4 -26.46 -49.91 33.79
N ARG A 5 -25.52 -49.86 34.75
CA ARG A 5 -24.09 -49.51 34.57
C ARG A 5 -23.29 -50.85 34.39
N PRO A 6 -21.95 -50.87 34.49
CA PRO A 6 -20.89 -50.45 33.56
C PRO A 6 -19.90 -51.62 33.28
N THR A 7 -18.88 -51.44 32.43
CA THR A 7 -17.71 -52.35 32.47
C THR A 7 -16.39 -51.61 32.25
N LYS A 8 -15.57 -51.61 33.31
CA LYS A 8 -14.14 -51.29 33.30
C LYS A 8 -13.37 -52.48 32.74
N ILE A 9 -12.31 -52.21 31.98
CA ILE A 9 -11.19 -53.15 31.83
C ILE A 9 -9.92 -52.42 32.26
N LEU A 10 -9.32 -52.91 33.35
CA LEU A 10 -7.94 -52.65 33.76
C LEU A 10 -7.03 -53.67 33.06
N ARG A 11 -5.87 -53.24 32.56
CA ARG A 11 -4.63 -54.04 32.60
C ARG A 11 -3.45 -53.16 33.00
N ASN A 12 -2.65 -53.72 33.90
CA ASN A 12 -1.53 -53.14 34.64
C ASN A 12 -0.18 -53.45 33.97
N ARG A 13 0.82 -52.63 34.36
CA ARG A 13 2.27 -52.95 34.56
C ARG A 13 3.11 -53.21 33.30
N THR A 14 4.35 -52.75 33.15
CA THR A 14 5.52 -52.57 34.06
C THR A 14 6.46 -51.50 33.45
N ASP A 15 7.02 -50.56 34.21
CA ASP A 15 8.40 -50.50 34.78
C ASP A 15 9.53 -50.59 33.71
N ALA A 16 10.63 -49.83 33.67
CA ALA A 16 11.23 -48.81 34.54
C ALA A 16 12.47 -48.21 33.81
N ASN A 17 13.04 -47.17 34.42
CA ASN A 17 14.44 -46.68 34.31
C ASN A 17 14.78 -45.86 33.05
N SER A 18 15.51 -44.73 33.12
CA SER A 18 16.31 -44.15 34.19
C SER A 18 16.63 -42.67 33.92
N LEU A 19 16.76 -41.89 35.01
CA LEU A 19 17.84 -40.91 35.33
C LEU A 19 18.21 -39.86 34.24
N LEU A 20 18.30 -38.54 34.47
CA LEU A 20 18.78 -37.81 35.64
C LEU A 20 18.39 -36.32 35.49
N ILE A 21 18.22 -35.71 36.65
CA ILE A 21 18.03 -34.29 36.99
C ILE A 21 19.23 -33.45 36.51
N THR A 22 19.02 -32.17 36.14
CA THR A 22 19.73 -31.04 36.77
C THR A 22 19.23 -29.67 36.32
N ASP A 23 19.36 -28.75 37.28
CA ASP A 23 18.86 -27.39 37.40
C ASP A 23 19.44 -26.36 36.42
N GLN A 24 18.64 -25.30 36.23
CA GLN A 24 18.93 -23.85 36.09
C GLN A 24 20.37 -23.34 35.76
N PRO A 25 20.52 -22.03 35.46
CA PRO A 25 19.80 -21.08 34.59
C PRO A 25 20.83 -20.54 33.56
N LEU A 26 20.78 -19.26 33.15
CA LEU A 26 21.68 -18.54 32.22
C LEU A 26 21.14 -18.51 30.77
N SER A 27 21.24 -17.45 29.99
CA SER A 27 21.88 -16.14 30.16
C SER A 27 21.27 -15.20 29.11
N ALA A 28 21.36 -13.90 29.37
CA ALA A 28 21.17 -12.88 28.36
C ALA A 28 22.23 -13.06 27.26
N THR A 29 21.78 -13.32 26.03
CA THR A 29 22.66 -13.26 24.85
C THR A 29 22.18 -12.14 23.95
N ARG A 30 23.01 -11.10 23.86
CA ARG A 30 23.03 -10.14 22.75
C ARG A 30 22.99 -10.92 21.44
N ILE A 31 22.02 -10.60 20.57
CA ILE A 31 22.10 -11.01 19.17
C ILE A 31 22.26 -9.76 18.32
N SER A 32 23.33 -9.83 17.53
CA SER A 32 23.89 -8.86 16.62
C SER A 32 22.99 -8.55 15.44
N HIS A 33 23.27 -7.37 14.85
CA HIS A 33 22.81 -6.88 13.57
C HIS A 33 22.92 -7.89 12.40
N ASN A 34 22.08 -7.61 11.40
CA ASN A 34 22.13 -8.00 9.99
C ASN A 34 21.87 -9.45 9.63
N THR A 35 20.61 -9.74 9.29
CA THR A 35 20.29 -10.70 8.22
C THR A 35 18.96 -10.28 7.59
N LEU A 36 19.01 -9.55 6.47
CA LEU A 36 17.93 -9.61 5.49
C LEU A 36 17.75 -11.08 5.13
N THR A 37 16.54 -11.60 5.24
CA THR A 37 16.33 -13.04 5.14
C THR A 37 16.63 -13.48 3.71
N VAL A 38 17.36 -14.59 3.53
CA VAL A 38 17.72 -15.17 2.21
C VAL A 38 16.51 -15.21 1.24
N ARG A 39 15.31 -15.40 1.80
CA ARG A 39 14.03 -15.46 1.10
C ARG A 39 13.56 -14.12 0.52
N GLU A 40 13.87 -12.99 1.14
CA GLU A 40 13.52 -11.65 0.63
C GLU A 40 14.40 -11.27 -0.56
N THR A 41 15.67 -11.71 -0.55
CA THR A 41 16.60 -11.53 -1.66
C THR A 41 16.19 -12.37 -2.88
N GLU A 42 15.75 -13.61 -2.66
CA GLU A 42 15.22 -14.49 -3.72
C GLU A 42 13.95 -13.91 -4.36
N ILE A 43 12.99 -13.46 -3.56
CA ILE A 43 11.77 -12.79 -4.05
C ILE A 43 12.13 -11.54 -4.86
N THR A 44 13.06 -10.72 -4.35
CA THR A 44 13.53 -9.53 -5.06
C THR A 44 14.18 -9.87 -6.40
N GLN A 45 14.98 -10.94 -6.48
CA GLN A 45 15.62 -11.37 -7.71
C GLN A 45 14.63 -11.96 -8.73
N GLU A 46 13.62 -12.71 -8.29
CA GLU A 46 12.52 -13.17 -9.14
C GLU A 46 11.79 -11.96 -9.73
N LEU A 47 11.30 -11.04 -8.88
CA LEU A 47 10.59 -9.83 -9.28
C LEU A 47 11.38 -8.93 -10.25
N ARG A 48 12.72 -8.93 -10.19
CA ARG A 48 13.60 -8.20 -11.12
C ARG A 48 13.65 -8.82 -12.52
N LYS A 49 13.81 -10.15 -12.64
CA LYS A 49 13.84 -10.85 -13.94
C LYS A 49 12.56 -10.62 -14.75
N ASP A 50 11.52 -10.42 -13.98
CA ASP A 50 10.13 -10.39 -14.32
C ASP A 50 9.61 -9.01 -14.76
N ALA A 51 10.27 -7.93 -14.33
CA ALA A 51 10.03 -6.59 -14.87
C ALA A 51 10.28 -6.50 -16.40
N ASN A 52 11.04 -7.46 -16.97
CA ASN A 52 11.31 -7.57 -18.40
C ASN A 52 10.34 -8.51 -19.15
N SER A 53 9.38 -9.14 -18.46
CA SER A 53 8.34 -9.96 -19.10
C SER A 53 7.32 -9.06 -19.81
N LYS A 54 6.51 -9.62 -20.72
CA LYS A 54 5.46 -8.91 -21.50
C LYS A 54 4.28 -8.42 -20.62
N HIS A 55 4.59 -7.71 -19.53
CA HIS A 55 3.70 -7.21 -18.48
C HIS A 55 2.72 -8.27 -17.98
N MET A 56 3.24 -9.47 -17.71
CA MET A 56 2.49 -10.57 -17.13
C MET A 56 2.53 -10.48 -15.60
N SER A 57 1.41 -10.80 -14.94
CA SER A 57 1.31 -10.73 -13.49
C SER A 57 2.04 -11.89 -12.80
N TYR A 58 2.66 -11.61 -11.67
CA TYR A 58 3.01 -12.62 -10.67
C TYR A 58 1.80 -12.87 -9.80
N VAL A 59 1.43 -14.14 -9.62
CA VAL A 59 0.31 -14.50 -8.75
C VAL A 59 0.87 -14.90 -7.39
N PHE A 60 0.81 -13.97 -6.43
CA PHE A 60 1.23 -14.25 -5.06
C PHE A 60 0.13 -15.04 -4.33
N GLN A 61 0.53 -16.15 -3.69
CA GLN A 61 -0.37 -17.04 -2.92
C GLN A 61 -1.66 -17.46 -3.63
N LYS A 62 -1.67 -17.44 -4.97
CA LYS A 62 -2.83 -17.75 -5.83
C LYS A 62 -4.00 -16.75 -5.75
N GLN A 63 -3.81 -15.56 -5.21
CA GLN A 63 -4.92 -14.62 -4.94
C GLN A 63 -4.61 -13.17 -5.35
N VAL A 64 -3.34 -12.77 -5.34
CA VAL A 64 -2.94 -11.39 -5.64
C VAL A 64 -2.15 -11.37 -6.94
N HIS A 65 -2.67 -10.66 -7.93
CA HIS A 65 -1.97 -10.38 -9.17
C HIS A 65 -1.09 -9.16 -8.97
N VAL A 66 0.20 -9.26 -9.29
CA VAL A 66 1.15 -8.15 -9.20
C VAL A 66 1.86 -7.98 -10.53
N TRP A 67 1.79 -6.79 -11.11
CA TRP A 67 2.57 -6.37 -12.26
C TRP A 67 3.67 -5.42 -11.80
N ILE A 68 4.91 -5.85 -11.98
CA ILE A 68 6.09 -5.00 -11.76
C ILE A 68 6.56 -4.54 -13.12
N LEU A 69 6.65 -3.22 -13.30
CA LEU A 69 6.95 -2.63 -14.59
C LEU A 69 8.44 -2.27 -14.70
N PRO A 70 8.98 -2.19 -15.93
CA PRO A 70 10.33 -1.69 -16.16
C PRO A 70 10.57 -0.34 -15.50
N LEU A 71 11.82 -0.07 -15.13
CA LEU A 71 12.22 1.22 -14.54
C LEU A 71 11.79 2.43 -15.40
N SER A 72 11.83 2.29 -16.72
CA SER A 72 11.39 3.30 -17.69
C SER A 72 9.90 3.66 -17.57
N LEU A 73 9.09 2.83 -16.91
CA LEU A 73 7.68 3.07 -16.60
C LEU A 73 7.45 3.56 -15.17
N SER A 74 8.41 4.27 -14.57
CA SER A 74 8.23 4.96 -13.28
C SER A 74 8.11 6.47 -13.47
N GLN A 75 7.46 7.16 -12.52
CA GLN A 75 7.32 8.63 -12.56
C GLN A 75 8.66 9.38 -12.64
N SER A 76 9.73 8.77 -12.12
CA SER A 76 11.06 9.37 -12.04
C SER A 76 11.93 9.14 -13.27
N LYS A 77 11.58 8.17 -14.14
CA LYS A 77 12.40 7.79 -15.31
C LYS A 77 11.64 7.79 -16.63
N PHE A 78 10.31 7.83 -16.59
CA PHE A 78 9.48 7.92 -17.79
C PHE A 78 9.90 9.10 -18.67
N GLY A 79 9.95 8.89 -19.98
CA GLY A 79 10.43 9.88 -20.95
C GLY A 79 11.92 10.23 -20.84
N GLY A 80 12.74 9.40 -20.17
CA GLY A 80 14.19 9.63 -20.07
C GLY A 80 14.60 10.71 -19.08
N ARG A 81 13.76 10.98 -18.06
CA ARG A 81 14.04 11.97 -17.02
C ARG A 81 15.35 11.65 -16.29
N LYS A 82 16.22 12.68 -16.20
CA LYS A 82 17.51 12.59 -15.48
C LYS A 82 17.38 12.82 -13.98
N LYS A 83 16.37 13.59 -13.55
CA LYS A 83 16.12 13.91 -12.15
C LYS A 83 14.89 13.14 -11.64
N PRO A 84 14.93 12.61 -10.39
CA PRO A 84 13.76 12.02 -9.75
C PRO A 84 12.55 12.97 -9.75
N SER A 85 11.35 12.41 -9.73
CA SER A 85 10.11 13.16 -9.65
C SER A 85 9.48 13.06 -8.26
N SER A 86 8.99 14.20 -7.78
CA SER A 86 8.20 14.35 -6.55
C SER A 86 6.72 14.64 -6.84
N ALA A 87 6.24 14.24 -8.02
CA ALA A 87 4.88 14.53 -8.52
C ALA A 87 3.82 13.50 -8.07
N CYS A 88 4.17 12.54 -7.21
CA CYS A 88 3.31 11.37 -6.91
C CYS A 88 1.90 11.74 -6.43
N THR A 89 1.74 12.80 -5.62
CA THR A 89 0.40 13.24 -5.18
C THR A 89 -0.46 13.73 -6.36
N ILE A 90 0.13 14.49 -7.29
CA ILE A 90 -0.56 14.96 -8.50
C ILE A 90 -0.94 13.77 -9.39
N ILE A 91 -0.01 12.84 -9.57
CA ILE A 91 -0.23 11.61 -10.35
C ILE A 91 -1.35 10.76 -9.72
N THR A 92 -1.38 10.63 -8.39
CA THR A 92 -2.43 9.92 -7.64
C THR A 92 -3.80 10.56 -7.88
N VAL A 93 -3.89 11.89 -7.81
CA VAL A 93 -5.13 12.63 -8.12
C VAL A 93 -5.55 12.41 -9.57
N GLN A 94 -4.60 12.39 -10.52
CA GLN A 94 -4.88 12.12 -11.93
C GLN A 94 -5.43 10.71 -12.18
N ILE A 95 -4.81 9.69 -11.58
CA ILE A 95 -5.29 8.31 -11.65
C ILE A 95 -6.71 8.23 -11.09
N ALA A 96 -6.96 8.84 -9.94
CA ALA A 96 -8.28 8.87 -9.31
C ALA A 96 -9.32 9.55 -10.20
N HIS A 97 -8.99 10.70 -10.79
CA HIS A 97 -9.84 11.39 -11.74
C HIS A 97 -10.25 10.45 -12.88
N ASP A 98 -9.29 9.82 -13.54
CA ASP A 98 -9.55 9.05 -14.76
C ASP A 98 -10.38 7.78 -14.49
N PHE A 99 -10.10 7.07 -13.39
CA PHE A 99 -10.90 5.90 -12.98
C PHE A 99 -12.35 6.24 -12.66
N LEU A 100 -12.61 7.43 -12.11
CA LEU A 100 -13.95 7.90 -11.76
C LEU A 100 -14.66 8.49 -12.98
N LYS A 101 -14.04 9.43 -13.69
CA LYS A 101 -14.63 10.16 -14.81
C LYS A 101 -14.93 9.27 -16.00
N TYR A 102 -14.01 8.39 -16.37
CA TYR A 102 -14.17 7.49 -17.53
C TYR A 102 -14.68 6.11 -17.16
N ASN A 103 -14.95 5.89 -15.86
CA ASN A 103 -15.48 4.65 -15.33
C ASN A 103 -14.66 3.40 -15.74
N PHE A 104 -13.32 3.50 -15.73
CA PHE A 104 -12.45 2.38 -16.07
C PHE A 104 -12.62 1.22 -15.09
N ALA A 105 -12.95 0.04 -15.61
CA ALA A 105 -13.02 -1.17 -14.81
C ALA A 105 -11.64 -1.53 -14.24
N VAL A 106 -11.63 -2.03 -13.01
CA VAL A 106 -10.42 -2.56 -12.39
C VAL A 106 -10.06 -3.92 -13.02
N PRO A 107 -8.78 -4.32 -13.09
CA PRO A 107 -8.39 -5.65 -13.57
C PRO A 107 -9.00 -6.76 -12.71
N PHE A 108 -10.15 -7.25 -13.14
CA PHE A 108 -10.81 -8.42 -12.58
C PHE A 108 -9.98 -9.67 -12.87
N LYS A 109 -9.90 -10.64 -11.94
CA LYS A 109 -10.20 -12.06 -12.25
C LYS A 109 -9.95 -13.09 -11.14
N GLN A 110 -10.83 -14.08 -11.17
CA GLN A 110 -10.91 -15.35 -10.43
C GLN A 110 -9.88 -16.44 -10.82
N THR A 111 -8.74 -16.13 -11.48
CA THR A 111 -7.87 -17.20 -12.02
C THR A 111 -6.50 -17.25 -11.36
N ASN A 112 -6.07 -18.46 -10.96
CA ASN A 112 -4.75 -18.73 -10.39
C ASN A 112 -3.59 -18.62 -11.41
N TYR A 113 -3.82 -18.00 -12.57
CA TYR A 113 -2.88 -17.96 -13.68
C TYR A 113 -2.39 -16.54 -13.92
N SER A 114 -1.15 -16.41 -14.40
CA SER A 114 -0.59 -15.13 -14.81
C SER A 114 -1.45 -14.45 -15.89
N GLN A 115 -1.63 -13.13 -15.79
CA GLN A 115 -2.45 -12.34 -16.70
C GLN A 115 -1.69 -11.14 -17.22
N ALA A 116 -1.96 -10.75 -18.46
CA ALA A 116 -1.47 -9.51 -19.02
C ALA A 116 -2.12 -8.32 -18.28
N LEU A 117 -1.35 -7.27 -18.02
CA LEU A 117 -1.89 -6.02 -17.50
C LEU A 117 -2.89 -5.44 -18.52
N PRO A 118 -4.13 -5.09 -18.11
CA PRO A 118 -5.06 -4.45 -19.02
C PRO A 118 -4.50 -3.14 -19.58
N SER A 119 -4.57 -2.98 -20.90
CA SER A 119 -4.02 -1.81 -21.60
C SER A 119 -4.61 -0.50 -21.08
N THR A 120 -5.90 -0.50 -20.73
CA THR A 120 -6.58 0.67 -20.16
C THR A 120 -5.94 1.14 -18.85
N VAL A 121 -5.56 0.23 -17.96
CA VAL A 121 -4.88 0.58 -16.70
C VAL A 121 -3.47 1.10 -16.97
N MET A 122 -2.76 0.49 -17.91
CA MET A 122 -1.45 0.98 -18.35
C MET A 122 -1.55 2.40 -18.93
N GLU A 123 -2.53 2.64 -19.81
CA GLU A 123 -2.78 3.94 -20.44
C GLU A 123 -3.09 5.02 -19.40
N VAL A 124 -3.99 4.74 -18.44
CA VAL A 124 -4.29 5.65 -17.32
C VAL A 124 -3.03 6.00 -16.54
N MET A 125 -2.24 4.99 -16.17
CA MET A 125 -1.01 5.21 -15.40
C MET A 125 0.03 6.03 -16.19
N ILE A 126 0.25 5.72 -17.47
CA ILE A 126 1.20 6.44 -18.32
C ILE A 126 0.77 7.88 -18.51
N ASN A 127 -0.49 8.13 -18.84
CA ASN A 127 -1.02 9.48 -19.01
C ASN A 127 -0.91 10.26 -17.71
N ALA A 128 -1.22 9.63 -16.57
CA ALA A 128 -1.05 10.25 -15.27
C ALA A 128 0.40 10.64 -14.96
N ILE A 129 1.37 9.77 -15.30
CA ILE A 129 2.79 10.08 -15.15
C ILE A 129 3.20 11.27 -16.03
N ILE A 130 2.73 11.33 -17.28
CA ILE A 130 3.06 12.41 -18.22
C ILE A 130 2.49 13.73 -17.69
N ASP A 131 1.18 13.78 -17.50
CA ASP A 131 0.45 15.01 -17.14
C ASP A 131 0.81 15.50 -15.75
N GLY A 132 0.96 14.57 -14.80
CA GLY A 132 1.32 14.90 -13.43
C GLY A 132 2.74 15.46 -13.31
N ASN A 133 3.70 14.92 -14.08
CA ASN A 133 5.07 15.45 -14.12
C ASN A 133 5.17 16.82 -14.78
N ASP A 134 4.43 17.04 -15.86
CA ASP A 134 4.39 18.33 -16.56
C ASP A 134 3.76 19.41 -15.65
N THR A 135 2.61 19.09 -15.04
CA THR A 135 1.93 19.98 -14.09
C THR A 135 2.82 20.29 -12.89
N HIS A 136 3.48 19.29 -12.32
CA HIS A 136 4.43 19.47 -11.22
C HIS A 136 5.56 20.43 -11.60
N GLY A 137 6.18 20.22 -12.76
CA GLY A 137 7.27 21.08 -13.25
C GLY A 137 6.83 22.54 -13.44
N LYS A 138 5.66 22.76 -14.06
CA LYS A 138 5.06 24.09 -14.23
C LYS A 138 4.77 24.75 -12.89
N ALA A 139 4.16 24.02 -11.95
CA ALA A 139 3.81 24.54 -10.65
C ALA A 139 5.04 24.84 -9.76
N MET A 140 6.10 24.01 -9.81
CA MET A 140 7.36 24.28 -9.13
C MET A 140 8.07 25.51 -9.70
N ASN A 141 8.06 25.69 -11.03
CA ASN A 141 8.62 26.88 -11.66
C ASN A 141 7.85 28.14 -11.26
N ALA A 142 6.52 28.07 -11.20
CA ALA A 142 5.70 29.17 -10.71
C ALA A 142 6.05 29.53 -9.25
N ARG A 143 6.15 28.53 -8.35
CA ARG A 143 6.57 28.74 -6.94
C ARG A 143 7.93 29.42 -6.84
N ARG A 144 8.91 29.01 -7.66
CA ARG A 144 10.27 29.60 -7.67
C ARG A 144 10.30 31.04 -8.17
N ASN A 145 9.43 31.38 -9.12
CA ASN A 145 9.34 32.72 -9.68
C ASN A 145 8.56 33.71 -8.78
N GLY A 146 8.33 33.35 -7.51
CA GLY A 146 7.60 34.20 -6.57
C GLY A 146 6.09 34.25 -6.81
N PHE A 147 5.56 33.41 -7.71
CA PHE A 147 4.12 33.24 -7.86
C PHE A 147 3.60 32.39 -6.71
N VAL A 148 3.38 33.03 -5.56
CA VAL A 148 2.51 32.53 -4.49
C VAL A 148 1.07 32.85 -4.93
N GLY A 149 0.59 32.22 -6.00
CA GLY A 149 -0.79 32.43 -6.46
C GLY A 149 -1.74 32.10 -5.32
N GLU A 150 -2.38 33.12 -4.73
CA GLU A 150 -3.41 33.06 -3.67
C GLU A 150 -3.23 31.97 -2.59
N LEU A 151 -1.99 31.56 -2.32
CA LEU A 151 -1.62 30.71 -1.18
C LEU A 151 -1.35 31.57 0.06
N ALA A 152 -1.49 32.89 -0.07
CA ALA A 152 -1.50 33.83 1.03
C ALA A 152 -2.93 33.95 1.60
N LYS A 153 -3.16 33.25 2.72
CA LYS A 153 -3.87 33.82 3.89
C LYS A 153 -5.28 34.42 3.69
N GLU A 154 -6.15 33.87 2.85
CA GLU A 154 -7.57 34.19 2.98
C GLU A 154 -8.34 33.00 3.57
N ASN A 155 -8.77 33.17 4.83
CA ASN A 155 -9.78 32.40 5.59
C ASN A 155 -9.36 31.33 6.62
N LEU A 156 -8.17 31.38 7.22
CA LEU A 156 -7.83 30.55 8.42
C LEU A 156 -7.84 31.31 9.75
N THR A 157 -8.50 32.48 9.80
CA THR A 157 -8.82 33.18 11.04
C THR A 157 -10.33 33.22 11.23
N SER A 158 -10.90 32.15 11.76
CA SER A 158 -12.23 32.18 12.39
C SER A 158 -12.44 30.90 13.21
N ASP A 159 -12.12 30.99 14.50
CA ASP A 159 -12.83 30.35 15.63
C ASP A 159 -13.32 28.90 15.49
N LEU A 160 -12.49 28.00 14.94
CA LEU A 160 -12.70 26.56 15.11
C LEU A 160 -11.83 26.07 16.26
N VAL A 161 -12.46 25.50 17.29
CA VAL A 161 -11.81 24.72 18.34
C VAL A 161 -11.05 23.58 17.65
N ILE A 162 -9.72 23.71 17.58
CA ILE A 162 -8.85 22.82 16.82
C ILE A 162 -8.60 21.55 17.64
N ASP A 163 -9.08 20.42 17.13
CA ASP A 163 -8.76 19.09 17.66
C ASP A 163 -7.25 18.78 17.46
N PRO A 164 -6.57 18.08 18.39
CA PRO A 164 -5.13 17.86 18.38
C PRO A 164 -4.47 17.36 17.06
N PRO A 165 -5.09 16.50 16.21
CA PRO A 165 -4.46 16.05 14.97
C PRO A 165 -4.21 17.16 13.93
N TYR A 166 -4.92 18.29 13.99
CA TYR A 166 -4.73 19.41 13.04
C TYR A 166 -3.45 20.22 13.29
N LEU A 167 -2.86 20.12 14.49
CA LEU A 167 -1.67 20.92 14.83
C LEU A 167 -0.41 20.49 14.04
N MET A 168 -0.36 19.23 13.55
CA MET A 168 0.78 18.69 12.79
C MET A 168 0.74 19.00 11.29
N CYS A 169 -0.45 19.14 10.67
CA CYS A 169 -0.56 19.66 9.30
C CYS A 169 0.12 21.04 9.20
N ASN A 170 -0.03 21.86 10.24
CA ASN A 170 0.61 23.18 10.33
C ASN A 170 2.14 23.14 10.54
N VAL A 171 2.69 22.05 11.07
CA VAL A 171 4.15 21.91 11.26
C VAL A 171 4.84 21.50 9.96
N LEU A 172 4.22 20.62 9.17
CA LEU A 172 4.69 20.40 7.80
C LEU A 172 4.60 21.69 7.00
N LEU A 173 3.47 22.43 7.08
CA LEU A 173 3.20 23.69 6.36
C LEU A 173 4.27 24.80 6.48
N LYS A 174 5.22 24.70 7.43
CA LYS A 174 6.27 25.70 7.68
C LYS A 174 7.53 25.59 6.83
N LYS A 175 7.73 24.56 6.00
CA LYS A 175 8.85 24.56 5.02
C LYS A 175 8.44 25.37 3.78
N PRO A 176 9.07 26.54 3.51
CA PRO A 176 8.69 27.42 2.39
C PRO A 176 8.99 26.84 1.01
N PHE A 177 9.75 25.73 0.93
CA PHE A 177 10.13 25.06 -0.31
C PHE A 177 9.92 23.56 -0.18
N ARG A 178 8.67 23.09 -0.28
CA ARG A 178 8.41 21.68 -0.49
C ARG A 178 8.31 21.39 -1.98
N ASP A 179 9.05 20.38 -2.41
CA ASP A 179 8.96 19.83 -3.77
C ASP A 179 7.77 18.88 -3.93
N THR A 180 6.96 18.68 -2.90
CA THR A 180 5.75 17.84 -2.91
C THR A 180 4.49 18.67 -2.72
N PHE A 181 3.35 18.08 -3.10
CA PHE A 181 2.01 18.64 -2.92
C PHE A 181 1.25 17.84 -1.87
N THR A 182 0.47 18.52 -1.04
CA THR A 182 -0.63 17.87 -0.31
C THR A 182 -1.76 17.51 -1.29
N VAL A 183 -2.67 16.61 -0.91
CA VAL A 183 -3.81 16.25 -1.78
C VAL A 183 -4.65 17.49 -2.15
N PRO A 184 -5.04 18.39 -1.23
CA PRO A 184 -5.76 19.60 -1.59
C PRO A 184 -5.00 20.55 -2.54
N GLU A 185 -3.67 20.66 -2.39
CA GLU A 185 -2.87 21.44 -3.32
C GLU A 185 -2.82 20.78 -4.70
N ALA A 186 -2.66 19.46 -4.76
CA ALA A 186 -2.63 18.68 -6.01
C ALA A 186 -3.96 18.79 -6.78
N ILE A 187 -5.10 18.66 -6.08
CA ILE A 187 -6.44 18.89 -6.65
C ILE A 187 -6.51 20.29 -7.28
N ARG A 188 -6.13 21.33 -6.53
CA ARG A 188 -6.23 22.72 -6.99
C ARG A 188 -5.41 23.01 -8.25
N VAL A 189 -4.18 22.48 -8.33
CA VAL A 189 -3.28 22.78 -9.46
C VAL A 189 -3.49 21.89 -10.67
N HIS A 190 -4.16 20.75 -10.52
CA HIS A 190 -4.25 19.73 -11.57
C HIS A 190 -5.67 19.36 -11.97
N ARG A 191 -6.55 19.15 -10.99
CA ARG A 191 -7.93 18.67 -11.17
C ARG A 191 -8.90 19.40 -10.25
N PRO A 192 -9.16 20.70 -10.45
CA PRO A 192 -10.09 21.47 -9.61
C PRO A 192 -11.54 20.93 -9.64
N GLU A 193 -11.88 20.09 -10.62
CA GLU A 193 -13.13 19.33 -10.69
C GLU A 193 -13.22 18.20 -9.66
N MET A 194 -12.11 17.80 -9.04
CA MET A 194 -12.10 16.83 -7.94
C MET A 194 -12.24 17.50 -6.58
N HIS A 195 -12.67 16.72 -5.58
CA HIS A 195 -12.62 17.10 -4.18
C HIS A 195 -12.38 15.86 -3.30
N GLU A 196 -12.03 16.13 -2.06
CA GLU A 196 -11.87 15.15 -1.00
C GLU A 196 -13.20 14.99 -0.26
N ILE A 197 -13.72 13.75 -0.19
CA ILE A 197 -14.95 13.44 0.55
C ILE A 197 -14.65 13.37 2.05
N ASP A 198 -13.57 12.69 2.41
CA ASP A 198 -13.10 12.50 3.78
C ASP A 198 -11.58 12.27 3.78
N TYR A 199 -10.93 12.59 4.89
CA TYR A 199 -9.49 12.48 5.10
C TYR A 199 -9.17 12.04 6.51
N LYS A 200 -8.14 11.21 6.65
CA LYS A 200 -7.68 10.80 7.97
C LYS A 200 -6.21 10.44 8.02
N CYS A 201 -5.59 10.80 9.14
CA CYS A 201 -4.29 10.29 9.54
C CYS A 201 -4.45 9.09 10.48
N PHE A 202 -3.70 8.03 10.21
CA PHE A 202 -3.59 6.86 11.07
C PHE A 202 -2.18 6.77 11.65
N VAL A 203 -2.08 6.36 12.92
CA VAL A 203 -0.83 6.06 13.61
C VAL A 203 -0.96 4.67 14.24
N GLY A 204 0.07 3.83 14.09
CA GLY A 204 0.13 2.50 14.69
C GLY A 204 0.43 1.38 13.68
N PRO A 205 -0.06 0.15 13.90
CA PRO A 205 0.17 -0.95 12.98
C PRO A 205 -0.38 -0.64 11.58
N PHE A 206 0.51 -0.57 10.59
CA PHE A 206 0.19 -0.08 9.24
C PHE A 206 -0.92 -0.91 8.56
N ILE A 207 -0.70 -2.22 8.38
CA ILE A 207 -1.64 -3.10 7.66
C ILE A 207 -3.03 -3.15 8.33
N PRO A 208 -3.16 -3.42 9.64
CA PRO A 208 -4.49 -3.45 10.28
C PRO A 208 -5.23 -2.11 10.21
N ASN A 209 -4.52 -0.99 10.31
CA ASN A 209 -5.13 0.32 10.18
C ASN A 209 -5.56 0.61 8.74
N LEU A 210 -4.78 0.19 7.74
CA LEU A 210 -5.13 0.37 6.34
C LEU A 210 -6.33 -0.49 5.93
N ILE A 211 -6.41 -1.76 6.40
CA ILE A 211 -7.61 -2.61 6.26
C ILE A 211 -8.83 -1.86 6.81
N ARG A 212 -8.74 -1.39 8.06
CA ARG A 212 -9.86 -0.68 8.71
C ARG A 212 -10.29 0.55 7.92
N ALA A 213 -9.34 1.33 7.42
CA ALA A 213 -9.62 2.56 6.69
C ALA A 213 -10.33 2.27 5.35
N LEU A 214 -9.80 1.33 4.56
CA LEU A 214 -10.39 0.93 3.28
C LEU A 214 -11.80 0.34 3.47
N MET A 215 -11.96 -0.61 4.40
CA MET A 215 -13.27 -1.22 4.68
C MET A 215 -14.28 -0.19 5.18
N SER A 216 -13.87 0.77 6.03
CA SER A 216 -14.78 1.84 6.47
C SER A 216 -15.33 2.68 5.31
N GLY A 217 -14.53 2.91 4.26
CA GLY A 217 -14.97 3.57 3.04
C GLY A 217 -15.88 2.68 2.19
N ILE A 218 -15.51 1.42 2.01
CA ILE A 218 -16.21 0.43 1.17
C ILE A 218 -17.62 0.11 1.71
N GLU A 219 -17.74 -0.07 3.02
CA GLU A 219 -18.97 -0.41 3.75
C GLU A 219 -19.80 0.83 4.14
N SER A 220 -19.34 2.04 3.80
CA SER A 220 -20.05 3.26 4.15
C SER A 220 -21.39 3.34 3.41
N ASP A 221 -22.49 3.43 4.16
CA ASP A 221 -23.82 3.68 3.62
C ASP A 221 -23.86 4.94 2.75
N TYR A 222 -23.05 5.94 3.09
CA TYR A 222 -22.94 7.21 2.34
C TYR A 222 -22.37 7.03 0.93
N LEU A 223 -21.47 6.05 0.76
CA LEU A 223 -20.78 5.73 -0.50
C LEU A 223 -21.34 4.47 -1.18
N SER A 224 -22.41 3.88 -0.63
CA SER A 224 -22.97 2.59 -1.07
C SER A 224 -23.43 2.59 -2.53
N ASN A 225 -23.96 3.72 -3.02
CA ASN A 225 -24.47 3.87 -4.38
C ASN A 225 -23.38 4.09 -5.43
N LEU A 226 -22.10 4.19 -5.03
CA LEU A 226 -21.00 4.39 -5.96
C LEU A 226 -20.46 3.03 -6.43
N ASN A 227 -20.32 2.91 -7.76
CA ASN A 227 -19.73 1.73 -8.37
C ASN A 227 -18.24 1.62 -8.06
N ARG A 228 -17.55 2.75 -7.88
CA ARG A 228 -16.11 2.78 -7.68
C ARG A 228 -15.74 3.79 -6.61
N LEU A 229 -14.81 3.38 -5.76
CA LEU A 229 -14.20 4.23 -4.75
C LEU A 229 -12.71 4.31 -5.03
N VAL A 230 -12.16 5.52 -4.96
CA VAL A 230 -10.72 5.73 -5.07
C VAL A 230 -10.21 6.36 -3.78
N PHE A 231 -9.20 5.72 -3.21
CA PHE A 231 -8.51 6.16 -2.01
C PHE A 231 -7.08 6.54 -2.36
N GLY A 232 -6.70 7.78 -2.09
CA GLY A 232 -5.31 8.19 -2.10
C GLY A 232 -4.68 7.83 -0.75
N VAL A 233 -3.55 7.11 -0.76
CA VAL A 233 -2.81 6.77 0.47
C VAL A 233 -1.42 7.37 0.40
N LEU A 234 -1.08 8.20 1.39
CA LEU A 234 0.24 8.81 1.54
C LEU A 234 0.96 8.18 2.72
N ALA A 235 2.07 7.49 2.45
CA ALA A 235 2.92 6.86 3.45
C ALA A 235 4.37 6.92 2.98
N PHE A 236 5.31 7.17 3.90
CA PHE A 236 6.75 7.24 3.58
C PHE A 236 7.09 8.18 2.43
N GLU A 237 6.43 9.34 2.38
CA GLU A 237 6.58 10.34 1.29
C GLU A 237 6.14 9.83 -0.10
N ARG A 238 5.44 8.69 -0.16
CA ARG A 238 4.88 8.12 -1.39
C ARG A 238 3.36 8.24 -1.36
N ALA A 239 2.79 8.72 -2.46
CA ALA A 239 1.35 8.71 -2.70
C ALA A 239 1.00 7.60 -3.70
N MET A 240 -0.02 6.80 -3.40
CA MET A 240 -0.52 5.75 -4.29
C MET A 240 -2.04 5.78 -4.36
N SER A 241 -2.60 5.16 -5.40
CA SER A 241 -4.04 5.03 -5.59
C SER A 241 -4.51 3.62 -5.29
N TYR A 242 -5.42 3.48 -4.34
CA TYR A 242 -6.21 2.26 -4.13
C TYR A 242 -7.60 2.45 -4.76
N ILE A 243 -8.00 1.54 -5.62
CA ILE A 243 -9.26 1.59 -6.35
C ILE A 243 -10.08 0.36 -5.98
N TYR A 244 -11.25 0.56 -5.39
CA TYR A 244 -12.21 -0.51 -5.17
C TYR A 244 -13.33 -0.43 -6.20
N ASP A 245 -13.54 -1.50 -6.94
CA ASP A 245 -14.56 -1.64 -7.99
C ASP A 245 -15.66 -2.58 -7.53
N ARG A 246 -16.79 -2.01 -7.11
CA ARG A 246 -17.93 -2.73 -6.54
C ARG A 246 -18.57 -3.75 -7.50
N PRO A 247 -18.75 -3.45 -8.81
CA PRO A 247 -19.33 -4.42 -9.76
C PRO A 247 -18.55 -5.72 -9.88
N THR A 248 -17.24 -5.68 -9.68
CA THR A 248 -16.33 -6.84 -9.80
C THR A 248 -15.80 -7.31 -8.44
N ASP A 249 -16.21 -6.64 -7.36
CA ASP A 249 -15.72 -6.81 -5.99
C ASP A 249 -14.18 -6.96 -5.90
N THR A 250 -13.48 -6.10 -6.65
CA THR A 250 -12.02 -6.17 -6.82
C THR A 250 -11.38 -4.90 -6.29
N ILE A 251 -10.26 -5.05 -5.60
CA ILE A 251 -9.39 -3.93 -5.20
C ILE A 251 -8.12 -3.93 -6.06
N CYS A 252 -7.65 -2.72 -6.40
CA CYS A 252 -6.43 -2.51 -7.15
C CYS A 252 -5.57 -1.42 -6.52
N LEU A 253 -4.25 -1.60 -6.57
CA LEU A 253 -3.25 -0.61 -6.22
C LEU A 253 -2.52 -0.18 -7.48
N ILE A 254 -2.33 1.13 -7.65
CA ILE A 254 -1.42 1.70 -8.63
C ILE A 254 -0.40 2.57 -7.89
N ASP A 255 0.86 2.17 -7.97
CA ASP A 255 2.00 2.90 -7.44
C ASP A 255 2.98 3.24 -8.58
N THR A 256 3.29 4.52 -8.76
CA THR A 256 4.13 5.02 -9.85
C THR A 256 5.60 5.24 -9.49
N HIS A 257 6.00 4.90 -8.27
CA HIS A 257 7.37 5.10 -7.80
C HIS A 257 8.35 4.11 -8.44
N MET A 258 9.64 4.32 -8.14
CA MET A 258 10.68 3.33 -8.41
C MET A 258 10.82 2.44 -7.18
N HIS A 259 11.01 1.14 -7.38
CA HIS A 259 11.14 0.17 -6.30
C HIS A 259 12.45 -0.60 -6.38
N PHE A 260 12.75 -1.36 -5.33
CA PHE A 260 13.93 -2.21 -5.24
C PHE A 260 15.21 -1.44 -5.57
N GLN A 261 15.50 -0.38 -4.81
CA GLN A 261 16.70 0.46 -5.02
C GLN A 261 16.81 1.02 -6.45
N GLY A 262 15.67 1.33 -7.08
CA GLY A 262 15.65 1.93 -8.42
C GLY A 262 15.88 0.94 -9.57
N GLN A 263 15.67 -0.35 -9.35
CA GLN A 263 15.85 -1.37 -10.38
C GLN A 263 14.60 -1.64 -11.19
N VAL A 264 13.42 -1.37 -10.62
CA VAL A 264 12.14 -1.52 -11.31
C VAL A 264 11.31 -0.26 -11.13
N GLY A 265 10.34 -0.08 -12.02
CA GLY A 265 9.44 1.06 -12.01
C GLY A 265 8.15 0.74 -11.28
N SER A 266 7.05 1.28 -11.80
CA SER A 266 5.73 1.21 -11.17
C SER A 266 5.29 -0.20 -10.80
N VAL A 267 4.48 -0.29 -9.75
CA VAL A 267 3.84 -1.52 -9.28
C VAL A 267 2.34 -1.35 -9.40
N ILE A 268 1.69 -2.33 -10.03
CA ILE A 268 0.24 -2.45 -10.06
C ILE A 268 -0.09 -3.78 -9.40
N ALA A 269 -1.12 -3.81 -8.57
CA ALA A 269 -1.62 -5.06 -8.01
C ALA A 269 -3.14 -5.09 -8.02
N SER A 270 -3.74 -6.27 -8.16
CA SER A 270 -5.17 -6.45 -7.97
C SER A 270 -5.50 -7.78 -7.29
N SER A 271 -6.63 -7.80 -6.57
CA SER A 271 -7.16 -8.98 -5.91
C SER A 271 -8.64 -8.82 -5.62
N ALA A 272 -9.34 -9.92 -5.31
CA ALA A 272 -10.70 -9.86 -4.79
C ALA A 272 -10.72 -9.16 -3.42
N LEU A 273 -11.84 -8.53 -3.06
CA LEU A 273 -11.97 -7.87 -1.76
C LEU A 273 -11.86 -8.87 -0.59
N ASP A 274 -12.35 -10.10 -0.76
CA ASP A 274 -12.24 -11.17 0.24
C ASP A 274 -10.77 -11.48 0.63
N ASP A 275 -9.83 -11.20 -0.29
CA ASP A 275 -8.40 -11.44 -0.11
C ASP A 275 -7.66 -10.14 0.30
N LEU A 276 -8.36 -9.12 0.82
CA LEU A 276 -7.80 -7.79 1.13
C LEU A 276 -6.57 -7.84 2.06
N GLU A 277 -6.56 -8.73 3.05
CA GLU A 277 -5.41 -8.86 3.95
C GLU A 277 -4.15 -9.33 3.20
N ASP A 278 -4.27 -10.40 2.40
CA ASP A 278 -3.16 -10.92 1.59
C ASP A 278 -2.75 -9.92 0.50
N PHE A 279 -3.70 -9.19 -0.07
CA PHE A 279 -3.45 -8.08 -0.98
C PHE A 279 -2.61 -6.98 -0.33
N LEU A 280 -2.97 -6.53 0.88
CA LEU A 280 -2.23 -5.48 1.58
C LEU A 280 -0.87 -5.97 2.07
N ILE A 281 -0.75 -7.22 2.52
CA ILE A 281 0.55 -7.82 2.86
C ILE A 281 1.45 -7.85 1.62
N THR A 282 0.92 -8.32 0.49
CA THR A 282 1.68 -8.45 -0.76
C THR A 282 2.11 -7.09 -1.30
N THR A 283 1.17 -6.15 -1.41
CA THR A 283 1.47 -4.80 -1.91
C THR A 283 2.44 -4.05 -1.01
N THR A 284 2.30 -4.17 0.32
CA THR A 284 3.27 -3.59 1.26
C THR A 284 4.65 -4.19 1.05
N LYS A 285 4.80 -5.48 0.73
CA LYS A 285 6.13 -6.08 0.47
C LYS A 285 6.77 -5.54 -0.80
N CYS A 286 5.96 -5.30 -1.83
CA CYS A 286 6.44 -4.78 -3.11
C CYS A 286 6.77 -3.28 -3.02
N VAL A 287 5.92 -2.53 -2.33
CA VAL A 287 5.99 -1.07 -2.29
C VAL A 287 6.78 -0.57 -1.08
N PHE A 288 6.52 -1.09 0.11
CA PHE A 288 7.08 -0.61 1.38
C PHE A 288 7.98 -1.65 2.05
N GLN A 289 9.10 -1.98 1.42
CA GLN A 289 10.07 -2.91 2.00
C GLN A 289 10.55 -2.46 3.39
N GLU A 290 10.55 -1.17 3.64
CA GLU A 290 10.92 -0.53 4.90
C GLU A 290 10.02 -0.97 6.06
N VAL A 291 8.74 -1.26 5.79
CA VAL A 291 7.79 -1.78 6.80
C VAL A 291 8.21 -3.16 7.29
N PHE A 292 8.73 -4.02 6.41
CA PHE A 292 9.09 -5.40 6.75
C PHE A 292 10.44 -5.53 7.44
N LYS A 293 11.34 -4.56 7.24
CA LYS A 293 12.63 -4.53 7.95
C LYS A 293 12.45 -4.37 9.47
N ASN A 294 11.31 -3.81 9.92
CA ASN A 294 11.04 -3.55 11.33
C ASN A 294 9.76 -4.26 11.79
N ARG A 295 9.89 -5.40 12.49
CA ARG A 295 8.76 -6.23 12.98
C ARG A 295 7.72 -5.48 13.86
N ASN A 296 8.07 -4.30 14.37
CA ASN A 296 7.21 -3.45 15.20
C ASN A 296 6.95 -2.08 14.55
N PHE A 297 6.92 -2.00 13.21
CA PHE A 297 6.77 -0.72 12.53
C PHE A 297 5.44 -0.03 12.92
N HIS A 298 5.55 0.97 13.78
CA HIS A 298 4.50 1.95 14.04
C HIS A 298 4.56 2.98 12.92
N GLY A 299 3.70 2.78 11.94
CA GLY A 299 3.60 3.65 10.78
C GLY A 299 2.65 4.81 11.03
N GLN A 300 2.95 5.92 10.36
CA GLN A 300 1.98 6.97 10.10
C GLN A 300 1.65 6.95 8.61
N PHE A 301 0.36 7.01 8.29
CA PHE A 301 -0.09 7.23 6.92
C PHE A 301 -1.32 8.13 6.91
N GLU A 302 -1.53 8.78 5.78
CA GLU A 302 -2.71 9.57 5.49
C GLU A 302 -3.52 8.84 4.42
N ILE A 303 -4.84 8.87 4.56
CA ILE A 303 -5.77 8.33 3.57
C ILE A 303 -6.84 9.37 3.26
N THR A 304 -7.15 9.50 1.99
CA THR A 304 -8.18 10.40 1.46
C THR A 304 -9.13 9.60 0.57
N CYS A 305 -10.43 9.90 0.63
CA CYS A 305 -11.39 9.41 -0.34
C CYS A 305 -11.64 10.49 -1.39
N LEU A 306 -11.27 10.21 -2.64
CA LEU A 306 -11.29 11.17 -3.74
C LEU A 306 -12.52 11.02 -4.61
N MET A 307 -13.02 12.14 -5.12
CA MET A 307 -14.24 12.17 -5.91
C MET A 307 -14.26 13.26 -6.97
N VAL A 308 -14.95 13.00 -8.09
CA VAL A 308 -15.25 14.00 -9.11
C VAL A 308 -16.55 14.71 -8.75
N SER A 309 -16.54 16.04 -8.72
CA SER A 309 -17.67 16.86 -8.27
C SER A 309 -18.93 16.66 -9.10
N GLU A 310 -18.80 16.39 -10.40
CA GLU A 310 -19.93 16.05 -11.27
C GLU A 310 -20.62 14.72 -10.90
N ILE A 311 -19.86 13.76 -10.36
CA ILE A 311 -20.37 12.45 -9.97
C ILE A 311 -21.04 12.55 -8.60
N TYR A 312 -20.40 13.25 -7.66
CA TYR A 312 -20.88 13.32 -6.30
C TYR A 312 -20.34 14.57 -5.60
N ASN A 313 -21.13 15.64 -5.50
CA ASN A 313 -20.66 16.94 -5.00
C ASN A 313 -20.80 17.15 -3.47
N LYS A 314 -21.24 16.13 -2.73
CA LYS A 314 -21.52 16.27 -1.30
C LYS A 314 -20.29 15.91 -0.48
N THR A 315 -19.68 16.91 0.15
CA THR A 315 -18.73 16.67 1.26
C THR A 315 -19.47 15.99 2.40
N HIS A 316 -18.95 14.88 2.90
CA HIS A 316 -19.58 14.16 4.00
C HIS A 316 -19.34 14.93 5.30
N ARG A 317 -20.40 15.25 6.04
CA ARG A 317 -20.30 15.92 7.36
C ARG A 317 -20.02 14.94 8.51
N GLY A 318 -20.11 13.62 8.27
CA GLY A 318 -19.70 12.58 9.23
C GLY A 318 -18.26 12.12 8.99
N ALA A 319 -17.78 11.18 9.80
CA ALA A 319 -16.48 10.53 9.59
C ALA A 319 -16.70 9.17 8.91
N ILE A 320 -16.37 9.06 7.61
CA ILE A 320 -16.34 7.78 6.90
C ILE A 320 -15.21 6.94 7.49
N PHE A 321 -14.02 7.52 7.64
CA PHE A 321 -12.90 6.83 8.27
C PHE A 321 -13.04 6.85 9.79
N LYS A 322 -13.47 5.74 10.38
CA LYS A 322 -13.71 5.61 11.83
C LYS A 322 -12.40 5.42 12.61
N CYS A 323 -12.28 6.05 13.78
CA CYS A 323 -11.20 5.74 14.74
C CYS A 323 -11.58 4.47 15.50
N GLY A 324 -10.70 3.47 15.52
CA GLY A 324 -10.83 2.33 16.42
C GLY A 324 -10.58 2.79 17.86
N LYS A 325 -11.63 3.21 18.58
CA LYS A 325 -11.67 3.05 20.05
C LYS A 325 -12.26 1.69 20.44
N ASP A 326 -12.87 1.00 19.49
CA ASP A 326 -13.40 -0.35 19.66
C ASP A 326 -12.32 -1.37 19.30
N ALA A 327 -12.23 -2.43 20.11
CA ALA A 327 -11.22 -3.48 20.08
C ALA A 327 -10.85 -3.94 18.66
N PRO A 328 -9.61 -4.40 18.43
CA PRO A 328 -9.25 -4.99 17.14
C PRO A 328 -10.28 -6.08 16.77
N PRO A 329 -10.70 -6.15 15.49
CA PRO A 329 -11.56 -7.25 15.05
C PRO A 329 -10.87 -8.56 15.44
N GLU A 330 -11.60 -9.46 16.11
CA GLU A 330 -11.11 -10.81 16.39
C GLU A 330 -10.76 -11.48 15.07
N ILE A 331 -9.46 -11.52 14.76
CA ILE A 331 -8.93 -12.33 13.67
C ILE A 331 -9.32 -13.77 13.99
N SER A 332 -10.22 -14.33 13.18
CA SER A 332 -10.66 -15.71 13.38
C SER A 332 -9.43 -16.62 13.37
N LYS A 333 -9.20 -17.32 14.48
CA LYS A 333 -8.14 -18.31 14.60
C LYS A 333 -8.53 -19.54 13.79
N SER A 334 -8.50 -19.46 12.45
CA SER A 334 -8.69 -20.63 11.61
C SER A 334 -7.48 -20.85 10.70
N LYS A 335 -6.74 -21.93 11.05
CA LYS A 335 -5.79 -22.70 10.23
C LYS A 335 -4.48 -22.02 9.78
N MET A 336 -3.66 -21.62 10.76
CA MET A 336 -2.20 -21.75 10.62
C MET A 336 -1.78 -23.22 10.80
N THR A 337 -1.98 -24.07 9.79
CA THR A 337 -1.29 -25.36 9.69
C THR A 337 -1.06 -25.74 8.23
N ALA A 338 0.06 -25.28 7.66
CA ALA A 338 0.73 -26.00 6.58
C ALA A 338 2.21 -25.64 6.59
N SER A 339 3.01 -26.60 7.04
CA SER A 339 4.47 -26.62 6.93
C SER A 339 4.90 -26.39 5.48
N LEU A 340 5.63 -25.31 5.25
CA LEU A 340 6.35 -25.03 4.01
C LEU A 340 7.49 -26.05 3.85
N LYS A 341 7.29 -27.05 2.99
CA LYS A 341 8.38 -27.77 2.33
C LYS A 341 8.23 -27.60 0.83
N SER A 342 8.96 -26.64 0.25
CA SER A 342 9.15 -26.55 -1.21
C SER A 342 10.57 -27.02 -1.56
N ARG A 343 10.62 -28.01 -2.46
CA ARG A 343 11.83 -28.60 -3.04
C ARG A 343 12.66 -27.53 -3.78
N MET A 344 13.95 -27.44 -3.47
CA MET A 344 14.94 -26.72 -4.28
C MET A 344 15.15 -27.45 -5.63
N MET A 345 15.09 -26.72 -6.74
CA MET A 345 15.86 -27.03 -7.94
C MET A 345 17.09 -26.11 -7.98
N LYS A 346 18.28 -26.71 -7.99
CA LYS A 346 19.55 -26.01 -8.20
C LYS A 346 19.68 -25.64 -9.67
N VAL A 347 19.89 -24.36 -9.96
CA VAL A 347 20.49 -23.90 -11.22
C VAL A 347 21.60 -22.92 -10.85
N SER A 348 22.82 -23.29 -11.21
CA SER A 348 24.06 -22.54 -11.10
C SER A 348 24.18 -21.53 -12.24
N VAL A 349 24.39 -20.25 -11.95
CA VAL A 349 24.95 -19.27 -12.91
C VAL A 349 25.86 -18.27 -12.19
N GLU A 350 26.87 -17.88 -12.95
CA GLU A 350 28.12 -17.18 -12.68
C GLU A 350 28.00 -15.71 -12.24
N ASN A 351 29.08 -15.26 -11.61
CA ASN A 351 29.32 -13.93 -11.07
C ASN A 351 29.38 -12.85 -12.17
N GLY A 352 28.70 -11.73 -11.93
CA GLY A 352 28.84 -10.49 -12.69
C GLY A 352 28.68 -9.28 -11.76
N ASN A 353 29.68 -8.39 -11.80
CA ASN A 353 29.99 -7.31 -10.86
C ASN A 353 28.87 -6.31 -10.55
N GLU A 354 28.78 -5.91 -9.28
CA GLU A 354 27.98 -4.80 -8.75
C GLU A 354 28.74 -3.47 -8.88
N GLU A 355 28.08 -2.44 -9.42
CA GLU A 355 28.43 -1.04 -9.17
C GLU A 355 27.34 -0.38 -8.32
N ASP A 356 27.82 0.20 -7.23
CA ASP A 356 27.12 0.82 -6.12
C ASP A 356 26.46 2.14 -6.54
N SER A 357 25.15 2.29 -6.31
CA SER A 357 24.45 3.57 -6.51
C SER A 357 23.79 4.00 -5.20
N GLY A 358 24.53 4.87 -4.49
CA GLY A 358 24.17 5.41 -3.20
C GLY A 358 22.86 6.19 -3.22
N TYR A 359 21.98 5.81 -2.31
CA TYR A 359 20.98 6.69 -1.73
C TYR A 359 20.76 6.23 -0.28
N GLU A 360 21.52 6.84 0.63
CA GLU A 360 21.20 6.80 2.06
C GLU A 360 20.24 7.96 2.36
N SER A 361 19.08 7.61 2.90
CA SER A 361 18.13 8.56 3.48
C SER A 361 18.80 9.26 4.66
N THR A 362 18.82 10.60 4.64
CA THR A 362 19.15 11.44 5.81
C THR A 362 17.89 12.04 6.40
#